data_AF-A0A6P2D049-F1
#
_entry.id   AF-A0A6P2D049-F1
#
_cell.length_a   1.000
_cell.length_b   1.000
_cell.length_c   1.000
_cell.angle_alpha   90.00
_cell.angle_beta   90.00
_cell.angle_gamma   90.00
#
_symmetry.space_group_name_H-M   'P 1'
#
loop_
_entity.id
_entity.type
_entity.pdbx_description
1 polymer ?
#
loop_
_entity_poly.entity_id
_entity_poly.type
_entity_poly.pdbx_seq_one_letter_code
_entity_poly.pdbx_strand_id
1 'polypeptide(L)'
;MTEAEWLAWGTPEEMVKFLRHKGRERKLRLLGCVAVELNHPNSEPAAIAARFADGLVTLDELRAVWVTTENMPSSWPERGHDWASALLPSPPNPDLRQFDPKGFDELVEWRSSFLCALRDIFGNPFRPVTFSPSWRSSTAVALASQMYESRDFGAMPILGDAHPRCGMRQRDVLDHCRGPGPHVRGCWVMDGVLGKK
;
A
#
# COMPACT_ATOMS: atom_id res chain seq x y z
N MET A 1 -9.57 -15.36 7.61
CA MET A 1 -8.63 -15.28 6.49
C MET A 1 -7.49 -16.25 6.70
N THR A 2 -7.26 -17.13 5.74
CA THR A 2 -6.14 -18.08 5.63
C THR A 2 -5.07 -17.57 4.65
N GLU A 3 -3.90 -18.21 4.62
CA GLU A 3 -2.85 -17.88 3.64
C GLU A 3 -3.30 -18.12 2.19
N ALA A 4 -4.02 -19.21 1.93
CA ALA A 4 -4.52 -19.52 0.60
C ALA A 4 -5.53 -18.47 0.11
N GLU A 5 -6.43 -18.02 0.98
CA GLU A 5 -7.35 -16.92 0.69
C GLU A 5 -6.59 -15.63 0.36
N TRP A 6 -5.56 -15.28 1.15
CA TRP A 6 -4.74 -14.09 0.91
C TRP A 6 -4.04 -14.09 -0.46
N LEU A 7 -3.48 -15.24 -0.86
CA LEU A 7 -2.72 -15.38 -2.10
C LEU A 7 -3.60 -15.47 -3.35
N ALA A 8 -4.76 -16.13 -3.26
CA ALA A 8 -5.53 -16.49 -4.45
C ALA A 8 -6.71 -15.53 -4.74
N TRP A 9 -7.60 -15.31 -3.77
CA TRP A 9 -8.93 -14.71 -4.04
C TRP A 9 -9.54 -13.90 -2.87
N GLY A 10 -8.72 -13.41 -1.94
CA GLY A 10 -9.21 -12.58 -0.84
C GLY A 10 -9.92 -11.33 -1.36
N THR A 11 -11.14 -11.08 -0.88
CA THR A 11 -11.84 -9.84 -1.20
C THR A 11 -11.17 -8.66 -0.47
N PRO A 12 -11.03 -7.48 -1.10
CA PRO A 12 -10.51 -6.27 -0.46
C PRO A 12 -11.11 -6.03 0.93
N GLU A 13 -12.42 -6.24 1.06
CA GLU A 13 -13.20 -6.04 2.28
C GLU A 13 -12.74 -6.98 3.41
N GLU A 14 -12.60 -8.27 3.12
CA GLU A 14 -12.13 -9.26 4.10
C GLU A 14 -10.65 -9.06 4.45
N MET A 15 -9.82 -8.67 3.48
CA MET A 15 -8.40 -8.40 3.69
C MET A 15 -8.20 -7.18 4.59
N VAL A 16 -8.89 -6.06 4.32
CA VAL A 16 -8.84 -4.86 5.15
C VAL A 16 -9.39 -5.14 6.56
N LYS A 17 -10.52 -5.84 6.66
CA LYS A 17 -11.08 -6.26 7.96
C LYS A 17 -10.12 -7.14 8.75
N PHE A 18 -9.43 -8.07 8.10
CA PHE A 18 -8.42 -8.92 8.74
C PHE A 18 -7.22 -8.10 9.25
N LEU A 19 -6.82 -7.05 8.52
CA LEU A 19 -5.72 -6.17 8.90
C LEU A 19 -6.07 -5.18 10.01
N ARG A 20 -7.34 -4.93 10.32
CA ARG A 20 -7.79 -3.95 11.35
C ARG A 20 -7.03 -4.01 12.67
N HIS A 21 -6.73 -5.21 13.16
CA HIS A 21 -6.09 -5.43 14.46
C HIS A 21 -4.62 -5.89 14.34
N LYS A 22 -4.09 -5.94 13.11
CA LYS A 22 -2.75 -6.47 12.80
C LYS A 22 -1.86 -5.47 12.08
N GLY A 23 -2.47 -4.56 11.31
CA GLY A 23 -1.81 -3.49 10.61
C GLY A 23 -1.41 -2.37 11.57
N ARG A 24 -0.24 -1.79 11.34
CA ARG A 24 0.15 -0.55 12.01
C ARG A 24 -0.65 0.59 11.36
N GLU A 25 -1.19 1.51 12.17
CA GLU A 25 -1.99 2.65 11.70
C GLU A 25 -1.36 3.40 10.51
N ARG A 26 -0.02 3.50 10.51
CA ARG A 26 0.77 4.03 9.39
C ARG A 26 0.46 3.34 8.06
N LYS A 27 0.54 2.00 8.00
CA LYS A 27 0.33 1.23 6.77
C LYS A 27 -1.12 1.29 6.30
N LEU A 28 -2.06 1.26 7.23
CA LEU A 28 -3.50 1.38 6.92
C LEU A 28 -3.80 2.75 6.31
N ARG A 29 -3.15 3.81 6.79
CA ARG A 29 -3.25 5.15 6.21
C ARG A 29 -2.68 5.20 4.78
N LEU A 30 -1.51 4.61 4.55
CA LEU A 30 -0.92 4.52 3.20
C LEU A 30 -1.83 3.76 2.22
N LEU A 31 -2.51 2.71 2.69
CA LEU A 31 -3.51 2.02 1.88
C LEU A 31 -4.71 2.93 1.54
N GLY A 32 -5.16 3.76 2.49
CA GLY A 32 -6.18 4.79 2.26
C GLY A 32 -5.74 5.83 1.23
N CYS A 33 -4.49 6.29 1.28
CA CYS A 33 -3.92 7.18 0.26
C CYS A 33 -4.00 6.56 -1.14
N VAL A 34 -3.63 5.28 -1.28
CA VAL A 34 -3.72 4.57 -2.57
C VAL A 34 -5.16 4.52 -3.07
N ALA A 35 -6.13 4.21 -2.20
CA ALA A 35 -7.53 4.18 -2.61
C ALA A 35 -8.02 5.54 -3.15
N VAL A 36 -7.57 6.65 -2.56
CA VAL A 36 -7.86 7.99 -3.10
C VAL A 36 -7.17 8.21 -4.43
N GLU A 37 -5.89 7.86 -4.55
CA GLU A 37 -5.11 8.08 -5.77
C GLU A 37 -5.59 7.26 -6.97
N LEU A 38 -6.16 6.07 -6.75
CA LEU A 38 -6.79 5.28 -7.81
C LEU A 38 -8.02 5.98 -8.42
N ASN A 39 -8.72 6.82 -7.64
CA ASN A 39 -9.85 7.61 -8.13
C ASN A 39 -9.41 9.01 -8.59
N HIS A 40 -8.39 9.56 -7.94
CA HIS A 40 -7.91 10.93 -8.12
C HIS A 40 -6.37 10.93 -8.20
N PRO A 41 -5.81 10.61 -9.38
CA PRO A 41 -4.37 10.64 -9.58
C PRO A 41 -3.79 12.01 -9.19
N ASN A 42 -2.64 12.01 -8.52
CA ASN A 42 -1.97 13.23 -8.02
C ASN A 42 -2.80 14.03 -6.97
N SER A 43 -3.67 13.37 -6.21
CA SER A 43 -4.38 13.98 -5.08
C SER A 43 -3.41 14.57 -4.05
N GLU A 44 -3.40 15.91 -3.93
CA GLU A 44 -2.64 16.64 -2.91
C GLU A 44 -2.99 16.18 -1.47
N PRO A 45 -4.28 16.01 -1.09
CA PRO A 45 -4.64 15.45 0.21
C PRO A 45 -4.04 14.05 0.45
N ALA A 46 -4.07 13.16 -0.55
CA ALA A 46 -3.47 11.83 -0.42
C ALA A 46 -1.95 11.90 -0.23
N ALA A 47 -1.27 12.80 -0.96
CA ALA A 47 0.16 13.02 -0.84
C ALA A 47 0.56 13.53 0.55
N ILE A 48 -0.19 14.50 1.11
CA ILE A 48 0.07 15.02 2.46
C ILE A 48 -0.26 13.98 3.53
N ALA A 49 -1.34 13.22 3.37
CA ALA A 49 -1.66 12.10 4.27
C ALA A 49 -0.58 11.02 4.27
N ALA A 50 0.02 10.72 3.11
CA ALA A 50 1.13 9.78 3.00
C ALA A 50 2.39 10.30 3.69
N ARG A 51 2.68 11.60 3.59
CA ARG A 51 3.78 12.25 4.33
C ARG A 51 3.53 12.24 5.84
N PHE A 52 2.29 12.45 6.27
CA PHE A 52 1.92 12.37 7.68
C PHE A 52 2.11 10.94 8.20
N ALA A 53 1.74 9.92 7.42
CA ALA A 53 1.95 8.52 7.78
C ALA A 53 3.42 8.23 8.15
N ASP A 54 4.35 8.95 7.51
CA ASP A 54 5.79 8.86 7.73
C ASP A 54 6.35 9.86 8.75
N GLY A 55 5.49 10.65 9.42
CA GLY A 55 5.89 11.65 10.42
C GLY A 55 6.57 12.88 9.82
N LEU A 56 6.40 13.15 8.53
CA LEU A 56 7.05 14.26 7.82
C LEU A 56 6.25 15.56 7.83
N VAL A 57 5.00 15.51 8.26
CA VAL A 57 4.11 16.66 8.44
C VAL A 57 3.26 16.44 9.70
N THR A 58 2.76 17.53 10.27
CA THR A 58 1.92 17.58 11.46
C THR A 58 0.46 17.30 11.15
N LEU A 59 -0.33 17.05 12.20
CA LEU A 59 -1.77 16.78 12.06
C LEU A 59 -2.52 18.03 11.58
N ASP A 60 -2.06 19.21 11.99
CA ASP A 60 -2.68 20.48 11.59
C ASP A 60 -2.43 20.78 10.11
N GLU A 61 -1.24 20.51 9.60
CA GLU A 61 -0.93 20.59 8.16
C GLU A 61 -1.82 19.64 7.34
N LEU A 62 -2.06 18.42 7.83
CA LEU A 62 -2.96 17.46 7.18
C LEU A 62 -4.42 17.94 7.22
N ARG A 63 -4.89 18.45 8.35
CA ARG A 63 -6.26 18.98 8.51
C ARG A 63 -6.50 20.18 7.60
N ALA A 64 -5.51 21.06 7.41
CA ALA A 64 -5.64 22.26 6.58
C ALA A 64 -5.99 21.94 5.12
N VAL A 65 -5.41 20.88 4.56
CA VAL A 65 -5.69 20.45 3.17
C VAL A 65 -6.93 19.55 3.09
N TRP A 66 -7.24 18.79 4.14
CA TRP A 66 -8.39 17.89 4.12
C TRP A 66 -9.74 18.60 4.27
N VAL A 67 -9.80 19.68 5.05
CA VAL A 67 -11.04 20.45 5.28
C VAL A 67 -11.58 21.07 3.99
N THR A 68 -10.75 21.24 2.96
CA THR A 68 -11.14 21.87 1.69
C THR A 68 -11.64 20.88 0.63
N THR A 69 -11.54 19.57 0.85
CA THR A 69 -12.04 18.54 -0.08
C THR A 69 -13.41 18.02 0.34
N GLU A 70 -14.43 18.26 -0.50
CA GLU A 70 -15.84 18.04 -0.20
C GLU A 70 -16.22 16.59 0.20
N ASN A 71 -17.22 16.48 1.09
CA ASN A 71 -18.00 15.29 1.48
C ASN A 71 -17.31 14.08 2.14
N MET A 72 -16.02 14.16 2.50
CA MET A 72 -15.38 13.11 3.30
C MET A 72 -15.37 13.46 4.80
N PRO A 73 -15.60 12.51 5.73
CA PRO A 73 -15.62 12.80 7.17
C PRO A 73 -14.28 13.38 7.67
N SER A 74 -14.35 14.46 8.45
CA SER A 74 -13.19 15.22 8.96
C SER A 74 -12.23 14.42 9.86
N SER A 75 -12.63 13.24 10.32
CA SER A 75 -11.87 12.37 11.23
C SER A 75 -11.09 11.25 10.53
N TRP A 76 -11.18 11.15 9.21
CA TRP A 76 -10.54 10.09 8.42
C TRP A 76 -9.01 10.15 8.36
N PRO A 77 -8.36 11.32 8.35
CA PRO A 77 -6.91 11.34 8.37
C PRO A 77 -6.37 10.70 9.65
N GLU A 78 -7.09 10.75 10.77
CA GLU A 78 -6.62 10.22 12.05
C GLU A 78 -6.79 8.70 12.19
N ARG A 79 -7.68 8.10 11.39
CA ARG A 79 -8.09 6.69 11.48
C ARG A 79 -7.82 5.97 10.16
N GLY A 80 -6.59 5.49 9.97
CA GLY A 80 -6.13 4.93 8.70
C GLY A 80 -6.98 3.73 8.25
N HIS A 81 -7.41 2.90 9.19
CA HIS A 81 -8.30 1.77 8.91
C HIS A 81 -9.67 2.21 8.37
N ASP A 82 -10.31 3.17 9.05
CA ASP A 82 -11.66 3.62 8.70
C ASP A 82 -11.66 4.26 7.32
N TRP A 83 -10.57 4.96 6.99
CA TRP A 83 -10.36 5.54 5.67
C TRP A 83 -10.21 4.49 4.57
N ALA A 84 -9.31 3.53 4.74
CA ALA A 84 -9.11 2.47 3.75
C ALA A 84 -10.37 1.61 3.55
N SER A 85 -11.14 1.37 4.62
CA SER A 85 -12.38 0.58 4.57
C SER A 85 -13.51 1.32 3.85
N ALA A 86 -13.66 2.62 4.11
CA ALA A 86 -14.78 3.39 3.58
C ALA A 86 -14.64 3.75 2.10
N LEU A 87 -13.41 3.69 1.56
CA LEU A 87 -13.14 3.89 0.14
C LEU A 87 -13.27 2.62 -0.70
N LEU A 88 -13.54 1.46 -0.08
CA LEU A 88 -13.81 0.25 -0.83
C LEU A 88 -15.19 0.35 -1.50
N PRO A 89 -15.27 0.32 -2.84
CA PRO A 89 -16.55 0.20 -3.51
C PRO A 89 -17.18 -1.13 -3.12
N SER A 90 -18.51 -1.16 -3.03
CA SER A 90 -19.24 -2.40 -2.80
C SER A 90 -18.85 -3.45 -3.84
N PRO A 91 -18.88 -4.75 -3.50
CA PRO A 91 -18.61 -5.80 -4.46
C PRO A 91 -19.48 -5.62 -5.72
N PRO A 92 -18.90 -5.78 -6.93
CA PRO A 92 -19.66 -5.59 -8.16
C PRO A 92 -20.87 -6.53 -8.17
N ASN A 93 -22.06 -5.99 -8.41
CA ASN A 93 -23.22 -6.81 -8.75
C ASN A 93 -22.93 -7.47 -10.11
N PRO A 94 -22.96 -8.81 -10.24
CA PRO A 94 -22.71 -9.48 -11.52
C PRO A 94 -23.64 -9.00 -12.64
N ASP A 95 -24.87 -8.62 -12.30
CA ASP A 95 -25.86 -8.12 -13.26
C ASP A 95 -25.48 -6.73 -13.79
N LEU A 96 -24.67 -5.95 -13.06
CA LEU A 96 -24.22 -4.63 -13.50
C LEU A 96 -23.52 -4.71 -14.86
N ARG A 97 -22.79 -5.79 -15.13
CA ARG A 97 -22.09 -5.97 -16.40
C ARG A 97 -23.03 -5.96 -17.61
N GLN A 98 -24.28 -6.37 -17.43
CA GLN A 98 -25.28 -6.35 -18.51
C GLN A 98 -25.74 -4.93 -18.83
N PHE A 99 -25.85 -4.07 -17.82
CA PHE A 99 -26.42 -2.72 -17.94
C PHE A 99 -25.35 -1.64 -18.15
N ASP A 100 -24.18 -1.80 -17.54
CA ASP A 100 -23.02 -0.94 -17.65
C ASP A 100 -21.72 -1.79 -17.68
N PRO A 101 -21.38 -2.37 -18.85
CA PRO A 101 -20.17 -3.17 -19.00
C PRO A 101 -18.91 -2.37 -18.67
N LYS A 102 -18.88 -1.08 -19.02
CA LYS A 102 -17.73 -0.21 -18.81
C LYS A 102 -17.49 0.04 -17.33
N GLY A 103 -18.53 0.45 -16.59
CA GLY A 103 -18.43 0.65 -15.14
C GLY A 103 -18.09 -0.65 -14.39
N PHE A 104 -18.57 -1.80 -14.87
CA PHE A 104 -18.18 -3.09 -14.33
C PHE A 104 -16.67 -3.38 -14.53
N ASP A 105 -16.16 -3.19 -15.75
CA ASP A 105 -14.74 -3.45 -16.06
C ASP A 105 -13.83 -2.47 -15.30
N GLU A 106 -14.18 -1.18 -15.22
CA GLU A 106 -13.46 -0.17 -14.42
C GLU A 106 -13.41 -0.54 -12.93
N LEU A 107 -14.53 -1.04 -12.37
CA LEU A 107 -14.58 -1.51 -10.99
C LEU A 107 -13.70 -2.74 -10.75
N VAL A 108 -13.65 -3.67 -11.71
CA VAL A 108 -12.77 -4.85 -11.64
C VAL A 108 -11.29 -4.43 -11.68
N GLU A 109 -10.93 -3.52 -12.59
CA GLU A 109 -9.56 -2.99 -12.69
C GLU A 109 -9.14 -2.23 -11.43
N TRP A 110 -10.02 -1.38 -10.89
CA TRP A 110 -9.78 -0.67 -9.64
C TRP A 110 -9.52 -1.65 -8.49
N ARG A 111 -10.37 -2.68 -8.35
CA ARG A 111 -10.24 -3.70 -7.29
C ARG A 111 -8.94 -4.49 -7.43
N SER A 112 -8.56 -4.85 -8.64
CA SER A 112 -7.28 -5.51 -8.92
C SER A 112 -6.09 -4.64 -8.49
N SER A 113 -6.10 -3.36 -8.87
CA SER A 113 -5.05 -2.40 -8.51
C SER A 113 -4.94 -2.19 -7.00
N PHE A 114 -6.07 -2.07 -6.31
CA PHE A 114 -6.12 -1.95 -4.86
C PHE A 114 -5.57 -3.21 -4.16
N LEU A 115 -5.90 -4.41 -4.64
CA LEU A 115 -5.37 -5.67 -4.09
C LEU A 115 -3.85 -5.79 -4.28
N CYS A 116 -3.33 -5.36 -5.44
CA CYS A 116 -1.89 -5.31 -5.68
C CYS A 116 -1.20 -4.39 -4.66
N ALA A 117 -1.71 -3.17 -4.45
CA ALA A 117 -1.16 -2.23 -3.49
C ALA A 117 -1.29 -2.72 -2.03
N LEU A 118 -2.39 -3.38 -1.68
CA LEU A 118 -2.57 -3.98 -0.35
C LEU A 118 -1.50 -5.03 -0.08
N ARG A 119 -1.25 -5.93 -1.04
CA ARG A 119 -0.18 -6.94 -0.93
C ARG A 119 1.20 -6.32 -0.96
N ASP A 120 1.40 -5.23 -1.69
CA ASP A 120 2.65 -4.48 -1.69
C ASP A 120 2.93 -3.82 -0.32
N ILE A 121 1.93 -3.21 0.31
CA ILE A 121 2.13 -2.54 1.61
C ILE A 121 2.31 -3.55 2.75
N PHE A 122 1.51 -4.61 2.76
CA PHE A 122 1.45 -5.55 3.90
C PHE A 122 2.27 -6.82 3.71
N GLY A 123 2.65 -7.17 2.48
CA GLY A 123 3.31 -8.43 2.16
C GLY A 123 2.39 -9.62 2.43
N ASN A 124 2.96 -10.78 2.77
CA ASN A 124 2.20 -11.92 3.25
C ASN A 124 2.18 -11.93 4.80
N PRO A 125 1.03 -11.64 5.46
CA PRO A 125 0.94 -11.56 6.91
C PRO A 125 1.06 -12.94 7.60
N PHE A 126 1.00 -14.04 6.85
CA PHE A 126 1.20 -15.40 7.35
C PHE A 126 2.66 -15.84 7.26
N ARG A 127 3.48 -15.13 6.48
CA ARG A 127 4.93 -15.35 6.34
C ARG A 127 5.70 -14.06 6.59
N PRO A 128 5.70 -13.55 7.84
CA PRO A 128 6.42 -12.32 8.16
C PRO A 128 7.92 -12.48 7.89
N VAL A 129 8.47 -11.55 7.12
CA VAL A 129 9.90 -11.51 6.82
C VAL A 129 10.65 -10.70 7.88
N THR A 130 11.67 -11.31 8.46
CA THR A 130 12.60 -10.63 9.36
C THR A 130 13.74 -10.01 8.57
N PHE A 131 13.80 -8.67 8.53
CA PHE A 131 14.88 -7.93 7.87
C PHE A 131 16.14 -7.95 8.74
N SER A 132 17.22 -8.54 8.22
CA SER A 132 18.53 -8.47 8.88
C SER A 132 19.11 -7.06 8.74
N PRO A 133 19.85 -6.54 9.74
CA PRO A 133 20.55 -5.26 9.63
C PRO A 133 21.46 -5.14 8.40
N SER A 134 22.00 -6.26 7.90
CA SER A 134 22.82 -6.31 6.68
C SER A 134 22.08 -5.88 5.41
N TRP A 135 20.75 -5.78 5.46
CA TRP A 135 19.89 -5.35 4.36
C TRP A 135 19.84 -3.83 4.23
N ARG A 136 20.30 -3.11 5.25
CA ARG A 136 20.32 -1.65 5.32
C ARG A 136 21.73 -1.11 5.02
N SER A 137 22.35 -1.62 3.94
CA SER A 137 23.58 -1.01 3.44
C SER A 137 23.33 0.44 3.04
N SER A 138 24.36 1.29 3.06
CA SER A 138 24.23 2.69 2.66
C SER A 138 23.65 2.83 1.25
N THR A 139 24.05 1.95 0.32
CA THR A 139 23.52 1.90 -1.05
C THR A 139 22.04 1.52 -1.08
N ALA A 140 21.63 0.47 -0.35
CA ALA A 140 20.23 0.03 -0.32
C ALA A 140 19.32 1.10 0.29
N VAL A 141 19.77 1.74 1.39
CA VAL A 141 19.04 2.84 2.03
C VAL A 141 18.96 4.06 1.12
N ALA A 142 20.04 4.45 0.45
CA ALA A 142 20.03 5.59 -0.47
C ALA A 142 19.08 5.35 -1.65
N LEU A 143 19.15 4.17 -2.27
CA LEU A 143 18.26 3.80 -3.37
C LEU A 143 16.79 3.76 -2.93
N ALA A 144 16.53 3.16 -1.75
CA ALA A 144 15.18 3.11 -1.20
C ALA A 144 14.64 4.51 -0.89
N SER A 145 15.43 5.39 -0.27
CA SER A 145 15.03 6.76 0.03
C SER A 145 14.70 7.54 -1.25
N GLN A 146 15.53 7.41 -2.29
CA GLN A 146 15.30 8.07 -3.58
C GLN A 146 13.96 7.64 -4.22
N MET A 147 13.68 6.34 -4.26
CA MET A 147 12.39 5.84 -4.78
C MET A 147 11.21 6.34 -3.93
N TYR A 148 11.40 6.43 -2.62
CA TYR A 148 10.37 6.87 -1.68
C TYR A 148 10.03 8.37 -1.82
N GLU A 149 11.04 9.20 -2.11
CA GLU A 149 10.91 10.64 -2.35
C GLU A 149 10.33 10.95 -3.74
N SER A 150 10.86 10.30 -4.77
CA SER A 150 10.40 10.48 -6.16
C SER A 150 9.07 9.80 -6.47
N ARG A 151 8.66 8.82 -5.63
CA ARG A 151 7.54 7.90 -5.88
C ARG A 151 7.72 7.05 -7.15
N ASP A 152 8.95 6.97 -7.66
CA ASP A 152 9.33 6.09 -8.76
C ASP A 152 10.00 4.84 -8.19
N PHE A 153 9.33 3.71 -8.33
CA PHE A 153 9.79 2.42 -7.83
C PHE A 153 10.43 1.55 -8.92
N GLY A 154 10.80 2.13 -10.08
CA GLY A 154 11.40 1.40 -11.20
C GLY A 154 12.73 0.72 -10.85
N ALA A 155 13.44 1.18 -9.81
CA ALA A 155 14.68 0.57 -9.35
C ALA A 155 14.49 -0.57 -8.33
N MET A 156 13.27 -1.03 -8.08
CA MET A 156 12.98 -2.16 -7.18
C MET A 156 13.73 -3.46 -7.55
N PRO A 157 13.87 -3.86 -8.84
CA PRO A 157 14.69 -5.02 -9.19
C PRO A 157 16.16 -4.85 -8.80
N ILE A 158 16.71 -3.64 -8.95
CA ILE A 158 18.09 -3.32 -8.57
C ILE A 158 18.27 -3.40 -7.04
N LEU A 159 17.28 -2.93 -6.27
CA LEU A 159 17.28 -3.07 -4.82
C LEU A 159 17.30 -4.55 -4.40
N GLY A 160 16.54 -5.40 -5.11
CA GLY A 160 16.55 -6.85 -4.91
C GLY A 160 17.93 -7.47 -5.18
N ASP A 161 18.60 -7.04 -6.25
CA ASP A 161 19.92 -7.56 -6.64
C ASP A 161 21.06 -7.04 -5.76
N ALA A 162 20.92 -5.86 -5.16
CA ALA A 162 21.88 -5.28 -4.21
C ALA A 162 21.95 -6.06 -2.87
N HIS A 163 21.13 -7.10 -2.73
CA HIS A 163 20.97 -7.84 -1.48
C HIS A 163 22.03 -8.95 -1.30
N PRO A 164 22.79 -8.98 -0.18
CA PRO A 164 23.75 -10.06 0.07
C PRO A 164 23.06 -11.42 0.14
N ARG A 165 23.49 -12.40 -0.68
CA ARG A 165 22.90 -13.75 -0.77
C ARG A 165 23.06 -14.51 0.55
N CYS A 166 22.01 -14.58 1.36
CA CYS A 166 21.95 -15.28 2.64
C CYS A 166 20.60 -16.03 2.76
N GLY A 167 20.52 -17.22 2.17
CA GLY A 167 19.54 -18.26 2.51
C GLY A 167 18.12 -18.14 1.90
N MET A 168 17.35 -19.21 2.06
CA MET A 168 16.03 -19.43 1.42
C MET A 168 14.94 -18.41 1.81
N ARG A 169 15.09 -17.66 2.90
CA ARG A 169 14.14 -16.59 3.32
C ARG A 169 14.23 -15.31 2.48
N GLN A 170 15.18 -15.23 1.55
CA GLN A 170 15.31 -14.11 0.62
C GLN A 170 14.41 -14.23 -0.61
N ARG A 171 13.85 -15.42 -0.87
CA ARG A 171 13.10 -15.67 -2.10
C ARG A 171 11.85 -14.81 -2.20
N ASP A 172 11.07 -14.69 -1.13
CA ASP A 172 9.85 -13.86 -1.13
C ASP A 172 10.16 -12.37 -1.37
N VAL A 173 11.29 -11.88 -0.88
CA VAL A 173 11.75 -10.50 -1.09
C VAL A 173 12.19 -10.29 -2.54
N LEU A 174 13.01 -11.21 -3.06
CA LEU A 174 13.49 -11.14 -4.44
C LEU A 174 12.34 -11.27 -5.44
N ASP A 175 11.45 -12.23 -5.21
CA ASP A 175 10.26 -12.47 -6.04
C ASP A 175 9.31 -11.27 -5.97
N HIS A 176 9.23 -10.57 -4.83
CA HIS A 176 8.48 -9.32 -4.73
C HIS A 176 9.16 -8.17 -5.50
N CYS A 177 10.46 -7.93 -5.29
CA CYS A 177 11.22 -6.87 -5.97
C CYS A 177 11.27 -7.04 -7.49
N ARG A 178 11.24 -8.28 -7.98
CA ARG A 178 11.21 -8.62 -9.41
C ARG A 178 9.79 -8.84 -9.93
N GLY A 179 8.81 -8.84 -9.04
CA GLY A 179 7.41 -8.97 -9.39
C GLY A 179 6.95 -7.77 -10.22
N PRO A 180 5.83 -7.91 -10.93
CA PRO A 180 5.38 -6.88 -11.87
C PRO A 180 4.97 -5.55 -11.22
N GLY A 181 4.84 -5.47 -9.89
CA GLY A 181 4.29 -4.28 -9.22
C GLY A 181 2.87 -3.94 -9.72
N PRO A 182 2.26 -2.82 -9.32
CA PRO A 182 2.95 -1.61 -8.88
C PRO A 182 3.44 -1.70 -7.43
N HIS A 183 4.59 -1.10 -7.18
CA HIS A 183 5.08 -0.80 -5.84
C HIS A 183 4.60 0.60 -5.45
N VAL A 184 4.23 0.77 -4.18
CA VAL A 184 3.73 2.03 -3.65
C VAL A 184 4.48 2.41 -2.38
N ARG A 185 4.29 3.67 -1.96
CA ARG A 185 4.79 4.13 -0.66
C ARG A 185 4.20 3.26 0.45
N GLY A 186 5.07 2.68 1.28
CA GLY A 186 4.68 1.69 2.29
C GLY A 186 4.93 0.23 1.90
N CYS A 187 5.48 -0.02 0.70
CA CYS A 187 5.97 -1.32 0.26
C CYS A 187 6.73 -2.03 1.40
N TRP A 188 6.36 -3.27 1.71
CA TRP A 188 6.88 -3.99 2.87
C TRP A 188 8.40 -4.22 2.81
N VAL A 189 8.97 -4.36 1.62
CA VAL A 189 10.42 -4.44 1.43
C VAL A 189 11.09 -3.11 1.70
N MET A 190 10.53 -2.03 1.16
CA MET A 190 11.04 -0.66 1.34
C MET A 190 11.00 -0.25 2.80
N ASP A 191 9.89 -0.51 3.48
CA ASP A 191 9.76 -0.26 4.91
C ASP A 191 10.80 -1.07 5.71
N GLY A 192 11.05 -2.32 5.31
CA GLY A 192 12.10 -3.16 5.88
C GLY A 192 13.50 -2.54 5.76
N VAL A 193 13.85 -2.06 4.56
CA VAL A 193 15.14 -1.40 4.28
C VAL A 193 15.26 -0.06 5.00
N LEU A 194 14.22 0.77 4.99
CA LEU A 194 14.22 2.09 5.63
C LEU A 194 14.00 2.04 7.15
N GLY A 195 13.68 0.87 7.71
CA GLY A 195 13.36 0.73 9.13
C GLY A 195 12.03 1.37 9.53
N LYS A 196 11.16 1.62 8.55
CA LYS A 196 9.82 2.15 8.76
C LYS A 196 8.93 1.04 9.31
N LYS A 197 8.15 1.39 10.31
CA LYS A 197 7.43 0.46 11.17
C LYS A 197 5.96 0.79 11.10
#